data_AF-A0A953MRQ2-F1
#
_entry.id   AF-A0A953MRQ2-F1
#
_cell.length_a   1.000
_cell.length_b   1.000
_cell.length_c   1.000
_cell.angle_alpha   90.00
_cell.angle_beta   90.00
_cell.angle_gamma   90.00
#
_symmetry.space_group_name_H-M   'P 1'
#
loop_
_entity.id
_entity.type
_entity.pdbx_description
1 polymer ?
#
loop_
_entity_poly.entity_id
_entity_poly.type
_entity_poly.pdbx_seq_one_letter_code
_entity_poly.pdbx_strand_id
1 'polypeptide(L)'
;IPPDALLIALVLGARKKAFKYAGVCTAASIFGAMLGYAIGYFVWWSSPNEFSSVALFFFNHIPGFKPEVFEQIRKMYTEYNFWIIFTAGFTPLPYKVFTISAGAFFINFPMFLFASVVSRGARFFLVAFLIWRFGPQIKSFIDKYFNWLAIAFTVLLIGGFVIIKYLI
;
A
#
# COMPACT_ATOMS: atom_id res chain seq x y z
N ILE A 1 -1.50 11.18 -0.33
CA ILE A 1 -1.82 11.02 1.11
C ILE A 1 -2.15 9.56 1.34
N PRO A 2 -1.49 8.86 2.27
CA PRO A 2 -1.81 7.48 2.58
C PRO A 2 -3.27 7.41 3.06
N PRO A 3 -4.12 6.56 2.45
CA PRO A 3 -5.55 6.48 2.76
C PRO A 3 -5.82 6.22 4.25
N ASP A 4 -4.86 5.59 4.94
CA ASP A 4 -4.90 5.36 6.39
C ASP A 4 -5.02 6.65 7.20
N ALA A 5 -4.25 7.71 6.88
CA ALA A 5 -4.28 8.97 7.62
C ALA A 5 -5.64 9.67 7.50
N LEU A 6 -6.20 9.67 6.29
CA LEU A 6 -7.53 10.21 6.03
C LEU A 6 -8.61 9.38 6.74
N LEU A 7 -8.51 8.05 6.71
CA LEU A 7 -9.43 7.15 7.39
C LEU A 7 -9.43 7.41 8.91
N ILE A 8 -8.25 7.56 9.53
CA ILE A 8 -8.14 7.88 10.95
C ILE A 8 -8.85 9.19 11.27
N ALA A 9 -8.61 10.26 10.50
CA ALA A 9 -9.26 11.55 10.71
C ALA A 9 -10.79 11.47 10.61
N LEU A 10 -11.31 10.77 9.59
CA LEU A 10 -12.76 10.57 9.40
C LEU A 10 -13.39 9.76 10.54
N VAL A 11 -12.72 8.68 10.98
CA VAL A 11 -13.21 7.82 12.08
C VAL A 11 -13.19 8.58 13.41
N LEU A 12 -12.18 9.41 13.67
CA LEU A 12 -12.15 10.28 14.85
C LEU A 12 -13.26 11.33 14.82
N GLY A 13 -13.54 11.94 13.67
CA GLY A 13 -14.59 12.94 13.51
C GLY A 13 -16.01 12.36 13.60
N ALA A 14 -16.24 11.14 13.09
CA ALA A 14 -17.56 10.51 13.09
C ALA A 14 -17.48 8.99 13.36
N ARG A 15 -17.14 8.65 14.62
CA ARG A 15 -16.95 7.27 15.10
C ARG A 15 -18.12 6.33 14.82
N LYS A 16 -19.37 6.80 14.88
CA LYS A 16 -20.56 5.96 14.55
C LYS A 16 -20.53 5.42 13.11
N LYS A 17 -19.78 6.08 12.20
CA LYS A 17 -19.64 5.71 10.79
C LYS A 17 -18.32 4.99 10.49
N ALA A 18 -17.56 4.58 11.50
CA ALA A 18 -16.20 4.04 11.33
C ALA A 18 -16.12 2.91 10.29
N PHE A 19 -16.96 1.88 10.45
CA PHE A 19 -16.99 0.73 9.54
C PHE A 19 -17.52 1.08 8.14
N LYS A 20 -18.39 2.10 8.03
CA LYS A 20 -18.81 2.63 6.74
C LYS A 20 -17.65 3.27 6.00
N TYR A 21 -16.83 4.07 6.68
CA TYR A 21 -15.63 4.66 6.08
C TYR A 21 -14.59 3.61 5.70
N ALA A 22 -14.39 2.59 6.55
CA ALA A 22 -13.53 1.46 6.21
C ALA A 22 -14.01 0.72 4.96
N GLY A 23 -15.31 0.47 4.83
CA GLY A 23 -15.91 -0.15 3.65
C GLY A 23 -15.72 0.67 2.37
N VAL A 24 -16.00 1.98 2.42
CA VAL A 24 -15.79 2.89 1.27
C VAL A 24 -14.30 2.96 0.89
N CYS A 25 -13.41 3.04 1.88
CA CYS A 25 -11.96 3.05 1.65
C CYS A 25 -11.49 1.74 1.00
N THR A 26 -12.01 0.60 1.47
CA THR A 26 -11.73 -0.72 0.91
C THR A 26 -12.18 -0.79 -0.54
N ALA A 27 -13.42 -0.40 -0.84
CA ALA A 27 -13.96 -0.40 -2.19
C ALA A 27 -13.15 0.49 -3.15
N ALA A 28 -12.85 1.73 -2.76
CA ALA A 28 -12.04 2.65 -3.56
C ALA A 28 -10.60 2.13 -3.76
N SER A 29 -10.02 1.51 -2.74
CA SER A 29 -8.68 0.92 -2.80
C SER A 29 -8.63 -0.26 -3.77
N ILE A 30 -9.63 -1.15 -3.72
CA ILE A 30 -9.80 -2.29 -4.63
C ILE A 30 -10.00 -1.79 -6.06
N PHE A 31 -10.86 -0.79 -6.28
CA PHE A 31 -11.05 -0.22 -7.61
C PHE A 31 -9.74 0.30 -8.19
N GLY A 32 -8.99 1.07 -7.41
CA GLY A 32 -7.67 1.50 -7.83
C GLY A 32 -6.64 0.36 -7.94
N ALA A 33 -6.87 -0.82 -7.34
CA ALA A 33 -6.02 -2.00 -7.50
C ALA A 33 -6.32 -2.69 -8.83
N MET A 34 -7.60 -2.77 -9.22
CA MET A 34 -8.02 -3.23 -10.54
C MET A 34 -7.45 -2.34 -11.65
N LEU A 35 -7.48 -1.02 -11.46
CA LEU A 35 -6.84 -0.08 -12.39
C LEU A 35 -5.31 -0.28 -12.44
N GLY A 36 -4.65 -0.47 -11.29
CA GLY A 36 -3.22 -0.77 -11.24
C GLY A 36 -2.87 -2.05 -11.99
N TYR A 37 -3.66 -3.11 -11.79
CA TYR A 37 -3.52 -4.38 -12.53
C TYR A 37 -3.68 -4.16 -14.03
N ALA A 38 -4.71 -3.43 -14.46
CA ALA A 38 -4.91 -3.13 -15.88
C ALA A 38 -3.73 -2.34 -16.47
N ILE A 39 -3.22 -1.33 -15.75
CA ILE A 39 -2.03 -0.57 -16.16
C ILE A 39 -0.85 -1.51 -16.34
N GLY A 40 -0.55 -2.38 -15.38
CA GLY A 40 0.54 -3.34 -15.50
C GLY A 40 0.38 -4.27 -16.70
N TYR A 41 -0.83 -4.77 -16.92
CA TYR A 41 -1.14 -5.66 -18.05
C TYR A 41 -0.92 -4.97 -19.40
N PHE A 42 -1.49 -3.78 -19.61
CA PHE A 42 -1.45 -3.10 -20.91
C PHE A 42 -0.17 -2.32 -21.17
N VAL A 43 0.45 -1.75 -20.13
CA VAL A 43 1.65 -0.93 -20.31
C VAL A 43 2.89 -1.77 -20.48
N TRP A 44 2.94 -2.97 -19.88
CA TRP A 44 4.16 -3.77 -19.90
C TRP A 44 4.33 -4.62 -21.17
N TRP A 45 3.22 -4.92 -21.85
CA TRP A 45 3.18 -5.83 -22.99
C TRP A 45 2.57 -5.15 -24.21
N SER A 46 3.26 -5.20 -25.35
CA SER A 46 2.74 -4.70 -26.63
C SER A 46 2.01 -5.81 -27.41
N SER A 47 2.46 -7.05 -27.25
CA SER A 47 1.88 -8.27 -27.83
C SER A 47 2.21 -9.46 -26.94
N PRO A 48 1.54 -10.61 -27.10
CA PRO A 48 1.89 -11.81 -26.35
C PRO A 48 3.37 -12.14 -26.57
N ASN A 49 4.16 -12.13 -25.49
CA ASN A 49 5.62 -12.33 -25.46
C ASN A 49 6.51 -11.17 -25.95
N GLU A 50 5.96 -9.99 -26.24
CA GLU A 50 6.76 -8.82 -26.60
C GLU A 50 6.60 -7.69 -25.57
N PHE A 51 7.72 -7.26 -25.00
CA PHE A 51 7.79 -6.12 -24.10
C PHE A 51 7.46 -4.82 -24.83
N SER A 52 6.72 -3.94 -24.16
CA SER A 52 6.45 -2.60 -24.69
C SER A 52 7.71 -1.73 -24.68
N SER A 53 7.66 -0.60 -25.40
CA SER A 53 8.68 0.45 -25.33
C SER A 53 8.87 0.99 -23.91
N VAL A 54 7.82 0.98 -23.08
CA VAL A 54 7.90 1.39 -21.68
C VAL A 54 8.69 0.35 -20.87
N ALA A 55 8.40 -0.94 -21.02
CA ALA A 55 9.16 -1.98 -20.33
C ALA A 55 10.65 -1.94 -20.72
N LEU A 56 10.96 -1.79 -22.01
CA LEU A 56 12.32 -1.63 -22.51
C LEU A 56 13.01 -0.37 -21.96
N PHE A 57 12.29 0.75 -21.87
CA PHE A 57 12.81 1.97 -21.24
C PHE A 57 13.22 1.71 -19.79
N PHE A 58 12.38 1.03 -19.01
CA PHE A 58 12.67 0.67 -17.62
C PHE A 58 13.91 -0.23 -17.52
N PHE A 59 14.02 -1.26 -18.38
CA PHE A 59 15.16 -2.17 -18.36
C PHE A 59 16.48 -1.49 -18.72
N ASN A 60 16.46 -0.50 -19.62
CA ASN A 60 17.66 0.18 -20.10
C ASN A 60 18.10 1.35 -19.19
N HIS A 61 17.17 2.02 -18.51
CA HIS A 61 17.45 3.25 -17.76
C HIS A 61 17.51 3.04 -16.24
N ILE A 62 16.90 1.99 -15.69
CA ILE A 62 16.87 1.76 -14.25
C ILE A 62 17.97 0.77 -13.87
N PRO A 63 19.04 1.22 -13.19
CA PRO A 63 20.14 0.33 -12.80
C PRO A 63 19.62 -0.78 -11.87
N GLY A 64 19.93 -2.03 -12.23
CA GLY A 64 19.54 -3.22 -11.46
C GLY A 64 18.17 -3.81 -11.81
N PHE A 65 17.33 -3.10 -12.57
CA PHE A 65 16.06 -3.63 -13.04
C PHE A 65 16.25 -4.28 -14.42
N LYS A 66 16.78 -5.52 -14.42
CA LYS A 66 17.06 -6.28 -15.65
C LYS A 66 15.97 -7.32 -15.96
N PRO A 67 15.88 -7.80 -17.21
CA PRO A 67 14.94 -8.86 -17.57
C PRO A 67 15.05 -10.12 -16.69
N GLU A 68 16.25 -10.49 -16.23
CA GLU A 68 16.44 -11.67 -15.38
C GLU A 68 15.81 -11.46 -14.00
N VAL A 69 15.95 -10.26 -13.43
CA VAL A 69 15.34 -9.89 -12.14
C VAL A 69 13.83 -9.86 -12.27
N PHE A 70 13.31 -9.33 -13.37
CA PHE A 70 11.88 -9.32 -13.67
C PHE A 70 11.31 -10.74 -13.68
N GLU A 71 11.97 -11.67 -14.36
CA GLU A 71 11.52 -13.06 -14.45
C GLU A 71 11.67 -13.83 -13.12
N GLN A 72 12.70 -13.52 -12.32
CA GLN A 72 12.82 -14.06 -10.95
C GLN A 72 11.63 -13.63 -10.07
N ILE A 73 11.29 -12.34 -10.09
CA ILE A 73 10.14 -11.83 -9.32
C ILE A 73 8.85 -12.44 -9.86
N ARG A 74 8.70 -12.56 -11.18
CA ARG A 74 7.55 -13.23 -11.79
C ARG A 74 7.36 -14.65 -11.26
N LYS A 75 8.44 -15.44 -11.18
CA LYS A 75 8.40 -16.79 -10.61
C LYS A 75 7.93 -16.80 -9.15
N MET A 76 8.42 -15.88 -8.32
CA MET A 76 7.94 -15.73 -6.94
C MET A 76 6.44 -15.43 -6.88
N TYR A 77 5.95 -14.57 -7.77
CA TYR A 77 4.53 -14.29 -7.90
C TYR A 77 3.73 -15.50 -8.34
N THR A 78 4.25 -16.34 -9.23
CA THR A 78 3.59 -17.60 -9.61
C THR A 78 3.56 -18.59 -8.44
N GLU A 79 4.63 -18.68 -7.66
CA GLU A 79 4.75 -19.61 -6.52
C GLU A 79 3.88 -19.20 -5.33
N TYR A 80 4.01 -17.96 -4.87
CA TYR A 80 3.34 -17.49 -3.65
C TYR A 80 1.98 -16.85 -3.90
N ASN A 81 1.74 -16.33 -5.11
CA ASN A 81 0.47 -15.81 -5.63
C ASN A 81 -0.31 -14.96 -4.61
N PHE A 82 -1.29 -15.55 -3.92
CA PHE A 82 -2.07 -14.92 -2.86
C PHE A 82 -1.23 -14.26 -1.77
N TRP A 83 -0.19 -14.93 -1.28
CA TRP A 83 0.57 -14.46 -0.12
C TRP A 83 1.34 -13.17 -0.40
N ILE A 84 1.84 -12.99 -1.63
CA ILE A 84 2.53 -11.74 -2.01
C ILE A 84 1.55 -10.57 -2.00
N ILE A 85 0.37 -10.73 -2.62
CA ILE A 85 -0.63 -9.66 -2.66
C ILE A 85 -1.18 -9.39 -1.25
N PHE A 86 -1.42 -10.44 -0.47
CA PHE A 86 -1.93 -10.32 0.88
C PHE A 86 -0.97 -9.57 1.79
N THR A 87 0.31 -10.00 1.83
CA THR A 87 1.33 -9.37 2.65
C THR A 87 1.59 -7.94 2.22
N ALA A 88 1.70 -7.67 0.91
CA ALA A 88 1.86 -6.31 0.39
C ALA A 88 0.68 -5.39 0.71
N GLY A 89 -0.55 -5.93 0.74
CA GLY A 89 -1.76 -5.17 1.05
C GLY A 89 -1.94 -4.88 2.54
N PHE A 90 -1.48 -5.78 3.39
CA PHE A 90 -1.63 -5.70 4.84
C PHE A 90 -0.50 -4.89 5.51
N THR A 91 0.74 -5.06 5.05
CA THR A 91 1.94 -4.39 5.56
C THR A 91 2.04 -2.94 5.08
N PRO A 92 2.90 -2.09 5.69
CA PRO A 92 3.13 -0.71 5.21
C PRO A 92 3.89 -0.62 3.87
N LEU A 93 4.00 -1.71 3.12
CA LEU A 93 4.61 -1.73 1.80
C LEU A 93 3.78 -0.95 0.77
N PRO A 94 4.40 -0.46 -0.32
CA PRO A 94 3.73 0.29 -1.37
C PRO A 94 2.88 -0.63 -2.26
N TYR A 95 1.72 -1.04 -1.75
CA TYR A 95 0.78 -1.96 -2.39
C TYR A 95 0.49 -1.67 -3.87
N LYS A 96 0.42 -0.40 -4.29
CA LYS A 96 0.11 -0.06 -5.70
C LYS A 96 1.18 -0.57 -6.66
N VAL A 97 2.44 -0.61 -6.24
CA VAL A 97 3.53 -1.23 -7.01
C VAL A 97 3.23 -2.70 -7.22
N PHE A 98 2.86 -3.43 -6.15
CA PHE A 98 2.52 -4.85 -6.23
C PHE A 98 1.29 -5.12 -7.11
N THR A 99 0.30 -4.22 -7.14
CA THR A 99 -0.86 -4.36 -8.03
C THR A 99 -0.50 -4.18 -9.51
N ILE A 100 0.41 -3.25 -9.82
CA ILE A 100 0.90 -3.05 -11.19
C ILE A 100 1.74 -4.25 -11.61
N SER A 101 2.66 -4.69 -10.76
CA SER A 101 3.46 -5.90 -11.02
C SER A 101 2.59 -7.13 -11.22
N ALA A 102 1.52 -7.32 -10.43
CA ALA A 102 0.58 -8.43 -10.62
C ALA A 102 -0.07 -8.44 -12.00
N GLY A 103 -0.41 -7.26 -12.53
CA GLY A 103 -0.90 -7.10 -13.90
C GLY A 103 0.16 -7.43 -14.95
N ALA A 104 1.38 -6.89 -14.77
CA ALA A 104 2.51 -7.15 -15.66
C ALA A 104 2.92 -8.64 -15.67
N PHE A 105 2.67 -9.38 -14.60
CA PHE A 105 2.99 -10.81 -14.50
C PHE A 105 1.83 -11.75 -14.88
N PHE A 106 0.68 -11.22 -15.30
CA PHE A 106 -0.52 -12.00 -15.64
C PHE A 106 -1.01 -12.91 -14.50
N ILE A 107 -0.98 -12.40 -13.27
CA ILE A 107 -1.46 -13.16 -12.11
C ILE A 107 -2.96 -13.37 -12.20
N ASN A 108 -3.43 -14.56 -11.81
CA ASN A 108 -4.85 -14.91 -11.85
C ASN A 108 -5.71 -13.79 -11.20
N PHE A 109 -6.49 -13.10 -12.02
CA PHE A 109 -7.22 -11.90 -11.61
C PHE A 109 -8.22 -12.17 -10.48
N PRO A 110 -9.03 -13.25 -10.51
CA PRO A 110 -9.89 -13.61 -9.37
C PRO A 110 -9.11 -13.79 -8.05
N MET A 111 -7.97 -14.49 -8.08
CA MET A 111 -7.14 -14.70 -6.89
C MET A 111 -6.53 -13.40 -6.38
N PHE A 112 -6.02 -12.58 -7.30
CA PHE A 112 -5.51 -11.24 -7.01
C PHE A 112 -6.58 -10.37 -6.35
N LEU A 113 -7.79 -10.34 -6.91
CA LEU A 113 -8.89 -9.54 -6.41
C LEU A 113 -9.32 -10.02 -5.02
N PHE A 114 -9.43 -11.33 -4.82
CA PHE A 114 -9.74 -11.91 -3.52
C PHE A 114 -8.67 -11.56 -2.47
N ALA A 115 -7.39 -11.76 -2.77
CA ALA A 115 -6.29 -11.42 -1.87
C ALA A 115 -6.25 -9.91 -1.55
N SER A 116 -6.53 -9.07 -2.54
CA SER A 116 -6.64 -7.61 -2.43
C SER A 116 -7.76 -7.21 -1.48
N VAL A 117 -8.96 -7.79 -1.66
CA VAL A 117 -10.14 -7.52 -0.82
C VAL A 117 -9.84 -7.91 0.63
N VAL A 118 -9.33 -9.12 0.84
CA VAL A 118 -9.06 -9.64 2.19
C VAL A 118 -7.97 -8.82 2.89
N SER A 119 -6.85 -8.55 2.22
CA SER A 119 -5.74 -7.81 2.85
C SER A 119 -6.08 -6.34 3.11
N ARG A 120 -6.63 -5.63 2.12
CA ARG A 120 -6.99 -4.21 2.27
C ARG A 120 -8.17 -4.02 3.20
N GLY A 121 -9.17 -4.89 3.09
CA GLY A 121 -10.29 -4.94 4.03
C GLY A 121 -9.77 -5.15 5.44
N ALA A 122 -8.98 -6.20 5.69
CA ALA A 122 -8.43 -6.47 7.01
C ALA A 122 -7.67 -5.27 7.58
N ARG A 123 -6.78 -4.64 6.82
CA ARG A 123 -6.03 -3.45 7.27
C ARG A 123 -6.95 -2.29 7.64
N PHE A 124 -7.83 -1.87 6.73
CA PHE A 124 -8.67 -0.68 6.97
C PHE A 124 -9.71 -0.91 8.06
N PHE A 125 -10.29 -2.12 8.12
CA PHE A 125 -11.20 -2.48 9.20
C PHE A 125 -10.49 -2.60 10.53
N LEU A 126 -9.26 -3.11 10.57
CA LEU A 126 -8.44 -3.16 11.79
C LEU A 126 -8.15 -1.74 12.29
N VAL A 127 -7.68 -0.84 11.42
CA VAL A 127 -7.43 0.56 11.78
C VAL A 127 -8.73 1.23 12.26
N ALA A 128 -9.81 1.10 11.51
CA ALA A 128 -11.10 1.68 11.90
C ALA A 128 -11.62 1.09 13.22
N PHE A 129 -11.45 -0.20 13.45
CA PHE A 129 -11.82 -0.87 14.71
C PHE A 129 -11.00 -0.36 15.88
N LEU A 130 -9.67 -0.22 15.74
CA LEU A 130 -8.81 0.29 16.81
C LEU A 130 -9.21 1.72 17.20
N ILE A 131 -9.42 2.60 16.22
CA ILE A 131 -9.87 3.97 16.51
C ILE A 131 -11.33 3.98 17.01
N TRP A 132 -12.19 3.10 16.49
CA TRP A 132 -13.55 2.91 16.99
C TRP A 132 -13.61 2.26 18.37
N ARG A 133 -12.56 1.64 18.89
CA ARG A 133 -12.55 1.14 20.27
C ARG A 133 -11.86 2.13 21.19
N PHE A 134 -10.65 2.55 20.84
CA PHE A 134 -9.73 3.31 21.71
C PHE A 134 -9.71 4.82 21.43
N GLY A 135 -10.39 5.30 20.38
CA GLY A 135 -10.38 6.71 19.95
C GLY A 135 -10.59 7.76 21.06
N PRO A 136 -11.59 7.66 21.97
CA PRO A 136 -11.78 8.60 23.08
C PRO A 136 -10.61 8.64 24.05
N GLN A 137 -10.01 7.49 24.34
CA GLN A 137 -8.83 7.41 25.21
C GLN A 137 -7.63 8.06 24.50
N ILE A 138 -7.43 7.75 23.22
CA ILE A 138 -6.38 8.34 22.39
C ILE A 138 -6.56 9.86 22.29
N LYS A 139 -7.78 10.34 22.03
CA LYS A 139 -8.08 11.76 21.93
C LYS A 139 -7.82 12.47 23.26
N SER A 140 -8.31 11.93 24.37
CA SER A 140 -8.06 12.51 25.69
C SER A 140 -6.56 12.54 26.06
N PHE A 141 -5.81 11.48 25.69
CA PHE A 141 -4.37 11.42 25.87
C PHE A 141 -3.64 12.46 25.01
N ILE A 142 -3.97 12.55 23.72
CA ILE A 142 -3.39 13.54 22.80
C ILE A 142 -3.71 14.95 23.27
N ASP A 143 -4.97 15.25 23.59
CA ASP A 143 -5.39 16.58 24.06
C ASP A 143 -4.63 16.98 25.35
N LYS A 144 -4.37 16.03 26.25
CA LYS A 144 -3.64 16.26 27.51
C LYS A 144 -2.14 16.50 27.31
N TYR A 145 -1.51 15.78 26.37
CA TYR A 145 -0.05 15.79 26.18
C TYR A 145 0.38 16.44 24.85
N PHE A 146 -0.49 17.17 24.18
CA PHE A 146 -0.28 17.68 22.82
C PHE A 146 1.05 18.41 22.67
N ASN A 147 1.35 19.37 23.55
CA ASN A 147 2.60 20.14 23.50
C ASN A 147 3.83 19.25 23.66
N TRP A 148 3.81 18.28 24.59
CA TRP A 148 4.92 17.35 24.78
C TRP A 148 5.10 16.39 23.60
N LEU A 149 4.00 15.86 23.05
CA LEU A 149 4.04 15.04 21.83
C LEU A 149 4.58 15.83 20.64
N ALA A 150 4.17 17.08 20.48
CA ALA A 150 4.64 17.95 19.40
C ALA A 150 6.16 18.19 19.51
N ILE A 151 6.64 18.54 20.71
CA ILE A 151 8.08 18.73 20.96
C ILE A 151 8.84 17.42 20.70
N ALA A 152 8.37 16.29 21.23
CA ALA A 152 9.01 15.00 21.02
C ALA A 152 9.07 14.61 19.53
N PHE A 153 7.98 14.82 18.78
CA PHE A 153 7.93 14.57 17.35
C PHE A 153 8.92 15.47 16.59
N THR A 154 8.98 16.77 16.89
CA THR A 154 9.94 17.70 16.26
C THR A 154 11.39 17.31 16.55
N VAL A 155 11.71 16.96 17.80
CA VAL A 155 13.06 16.51 18.18
C VAL A 155 13.42 15.21 17.47
N LEU A 156 12.52 14.25 17.41
CA LEU A 156 12.74 12.99 16.69
C LEU A 156 12.91 13.21 15.19
N LEU A 157 12.13 14.11 14.59
CA LEU A 157 12.21 14.41 13.16
C LEU A 157 13.54 15.08 12.82
N ILE A 158 13.92 16.13 13.54
CA ILE A 158 15.20 16.83 13.34
C ILE A 158 16.37 15.88 13.65
N GLY A 159 16.31 15.18 14.78
CA GLY A 159 17.33 14.22 15.21
C GLY A 159 17.51 13.08 14.20
N GLY A 160 16.42 12.52 13.68
CA GLY A 160 16.45 11.49 12.64
C GLY A 160 17.14 11.97 11.36
N PHE A 161 16.81 13.18 10.88
CA PHE A 161 17.48 13.76 9.71
C PHE A 161 18.96 14.02 9.95
N VAL A 162 19.34 14.51 11.14
CA VAL A 162 20.74 14.72 11.51
C VAL A 162 21.50 13.41 11.55
N ILE A 163 20.95 12.37 12.18
CA ILE A 163 21.58 11.04 12.25
C ILE A 163 21.79 10.45 10.85
N ILE A 164 20.77 10.51 9.99
CA ILE A 164 20.88 10.03 8.61
C ILE A 164 21.96 10.79 7.85
N LYS A 165 22.05 12.12 8.01
CA LYS A 165 23.09 12.94 7.39
C LYS A 165 24.51 12.60 7.86
N TYR A 166 24.68 12.08 9.08
CA TYR A 166 25.99 11.67 9.58
C TYR A 166 26.33 10.20 9.28
N LEU A 167 25.33 9.36 8.97
CA LEU A 167 25.50 7.95 8.63
C LEU A 167 25.60 7.69 7.12
N ILE A 168 25.07 8.57 6.28
CA ILE A 168 25.12 8.54 4.81
C ILE A 168 25.96 9.71 4.32
#